data_AF-A0A2P8AQ04-F1
#
_entry.id   AF-A0A2P8AQ04-F1
#
_cell.length_a   1.000
_cell.length_b   1.000
_cell.length_c   1.000
_cell.angle_alpha   90.00
_cell.angle_beta   90.00
_cell.angle_gamma   90.00
#
_symmetry.space_group_name_H-M   'P 1'
#
loop_
_entity.id
_entity.type
_entity.pdbx_description
1 polymer ?
#
loop_
_entity_poly.entity_id
_entity_poly.type
_entity_poly.pdbx_seq_one_letter_code
_entity_poly.pdbx_strand_id
1 'polypeptide(L)'
;MDTYSEQISRWTLDHLPARITEALNSLAAFERLAADMSHRLAALPARPDHVPTLTCRRLLVDLGFWGSALVRLALVHSRTDAVLDSTTAGDLSFRHYYARLAVRSATGHPPWQSFTSIIIWNVPTVEVRLDGDLHSRSEGIFDGPRVRTWTGTASEVMLWELFKVGAALGSAANRSLDPIVSGAVSALSEESLSRLLASHAFLRSFRQRMVNFARGQDPRGEFSIDVFMNQIRQFGVPWQSKAEAPSGPHDVESLARDAIFGMPQIRHEQWRRDRSRSMMSVEGRRLEQAAEAPTLAEVIQRSAAKTRPFDDLTVSVLVAAHDIYEERRKLSAAHYGIARKMLYRPQRAQSSDRAGMPTFAVDNSQGITGMSDHDVQRFDHARRVNPLENVLAALPSDEISHARSLIQESLSTHSVSVTLRHPGTATSCAQA
;
A
#
# COMPACT_ATOMS: atom_id res chain seq x y z
N MET A 1 -18.90 1.64 -23.42
CA MET A 1 -18.27 0.89 -22.32
C MET A 1 -18.01 -0.52 -22.86
N ASP A 2 -16.78 -1.04 -22.74
CA ASP A 2 -16.38 -2.28 -23.43
C ASP A 2 -17.07 -3.50 -22.82
N THR A 3 -17.98 -4.12 -23.57
CA THR A 3 -18.88 -5.19 -23.08
C THR A 3 -18.13 -6.40 -22.50
N TYR A 4 -16.97 -6.75 -23.05
CA TYR A 4 -16.15 -7.86 -22.56
C TYR A 4 -15.52 -7.57 -21.19
N SER A 5 -15.00 -6.36 -20.97
CA SER A 5 -14.36 -6.00 -19.69
C SER A 5 -15.37 -5.95 -18.56
N GLU A 6 -16.60 -5.50 -18.84
CA GLU A 6 -17.70 -5.53 -17.87
C GLU A 6 -18.10 -6.95 -17.49
N GLN A 7 -18.16 -7.87 -18.46
CA GLN A 7 -18.51 -9.27 -18.22
C GLN A 7 -17.45 -9.96 -17.34
N ILE A 8 -16.16 -9.75 -17.62
CA ILE A 8 -15.05 -10.25 -16.79
C ILE A 8 -15.13 -9.66 -15.38
N SER A 9 -15.29 -8.35 -15.28
CA SER A 9 -15.41 -7.63 -14.02
C SER A 9 -16.58 -8.14 -13.17
N ARG A 10 -17.76 -8.30 -13.78
CA ARG A 10 -18.96 -8.82 -13.11
C ARG A 10 -18.72 -10.23 -12.59
N TRP A 11 -18.17 -11.11 -13.43
CA TRP A 11 -17.90 -12.48 -13.01
C TRP A 11 -16.86 -12.56 -11.89
N THR A 12 -15.82 -11.73 -11.96
CA THR A 12 -14.78 -11.64 -10.92
C THR A 12 -15.39 -11.23 -9.58
N LEU A 13 -16.32 -10.29 -9.60
CA LEU A 13 -16.98 -9.82 -8.39
C LEU A 13 -18.04 -10.78 -7.84
N ASP A 14 -18.82 -11.44 -8.72
CA ASP A 14 -19.99 -12.22 -8.34
C ASP A 14 -19.70 -13.71 -8.09
N HIS A 15 -18.71 -14.26 -8.79
CA HIS A 15 -18.50 -15.72 -8.83
C HIS A 15 -17.13 -16.16 -8.33
N LEU A 16 -16.06 -15.37 -8.54
CA LEU A 16 -14.70 -15.81 -8.22
C LEU A 16 -14.55 -16.26 -6.76
N PRO A 17 -15.04 -15.53 -5.73
CA PRO A 17 -14.87 -15.97 -4.34
C PRO A 17 -15.50 -17.33 -4.05
N ALA A 18 -16.77 -17.53 -4.45
CA ALA A 18 -17.47 -18.78 -4.23
C ALA A 18 -16.81 -19.95 -4.97
N ARG A 19 -16.35 -19.71 -6.21
CA ARG A 19 -15.62 -20.72 -6.99
C ARG A 19 -14.27 -21.08 -6.39
N ILE A 20 -13.56 -20.12 -5.79
CA ILE A 20 -12.32 -20.40 -5.06
C ILE A 20 -12.62 -21.31 -3.87
N THR A 21 -13.67 -21.04 -3.10
CA THR A 21 -14.07 -21.88 -1.95
C THR A 21 -14.39 -23.31 -2.38
N GLU A 22 -15.13 -23.49 -3.49
CA GLU A 22 -15.40 -24.83 -4.06
C GLU A 22 -14.11 -25.52 -4.51
N ALA A 23 -13.25 -24.79 -5.25
CA ALA A 23 -12.01 -25.32 -5.81
C ALA A 23 -10.99 -25.70 -4.75
N LEU A 24 -10.96 -25.04 -3.58
CA LEU A 24 -10.08 -25.44 -2.47
C LEU A 24 -10.36 -26.86 -1.97
N ASN A 25 -11.59 -27.35 -2.12
CA ASN A 25 -12.03 -28.62 -1.59
C ASN A 25 -12.14 -29.73 -2.65
N SER A 26 -11.94 -29.42 -3.93
CA SER A 26 -12.17 -30.38 -5.01
C SER A 26 -11.33 -30.07 -6.24
N LEU A 27 -10.53 -31.06 -6.67
CA LEU A 27 -9.79 -31.00 -7.94
C LEU A 27 -10.73 -30.78 -9.13
N ALA A 28 -11.89 -31.46 -9.16
CA ALA A 28 -12.87 -31.29 -10.22
C ALA A 28 -13.46 -29.87 -10.24
N ALA A 29 -13.64 -29.24 -9.08
CA ALA A 29 -14.08 -27.84 -9.02
C ALA A 29 -12.98 -26.86 -9.47
N PHE A 30 -11.71 -27.15 -9.16
CA PHE A 30 -10.57 -26.40 -9.70
C PHE A 30 -10.49 -26.51 -11.23
N GLU A 31 -10.62 -27.70 -11.80
CA GLU A 31 -10.62 -27.90 -13.26
C GLU A 31 -11.77 -27.16 -13.94
N ARG A 32 -12.97 -27.18 -13.33
CA ARG A 32 -14.11 -26.36 -13.80
C ARG A 32 -13.82 -24.87 -13.73
N LEU A 33 -13.21 -24.38 -12.65
CA LEU A 33 -12.83 -22.98 -12.52
C LEU A 33 -11.81 -22.56 -13.59
N ALA A 34 -10.79 -23.36 -13.84
CA ALA A 34 -9.79 -23.11 -14.89
C ALA A 34 -10.44 -23.12 -16.30
N ALA A 35 -11.38 -24.03 -16.54
CA ALA A 35 -12.15 -24.07 -17.79
C ALA A 35 -13.08 -22.84 -17.95
N ASP A 36 -13.79 -22.43 -16.89
CA ASP A 36 -14.63 -21.23 -16.88
C ASP A 36 -13.79 -19.97 -17.19
N MET A 37 -12.62 -19.83 -16.56
CA MET A 37 -11.69 -18.73 -16.82
C MET A 37 -11.18 -18.75 -18.27
N SER A 38 -10.80 -19.93 -18.78
CA SER A 38 -10.34 -20.10 -20.17
C SER A 38 -11.44 -19.72 -21.17
N HIS A 39 -12.67 -20.19 -20.95
CA HIS A 39 -13.81 -19.84 -21.80
C HIS A 39 -14.06 -18.33 -21.84
N ARG A 40 -13.92 -17.65 -20.71
CA ARG A 40 -14.08 -16.19 -20.62
C ARG A 40 -12.94 -15.42 -21.26
N LEU A 41 -11.71 -15.91 -21.11
CA LEU A 41 -10.53 -15.34 -21.78
C LEU A 41 -10.63 -15.46 -23.30
N ALA A 42 -11.21 -16.55 -23.81
CA ALA A 42 -11.46 -16.72 -25.24
C ALA A 42 -12.46 -15.69 -25.81
N ALA A 43 -13.29 -15.07 -24.96
CA ALA A 43 -14.19 -13.99 -25.36
C ALA A 43 -13.52 -12.59 -25.36
N LEU A 44 -12.28 -12.48 -24.85
CA LEU A 44 -11.51 -11.25 -24.96
C LEU A 44 -10.97 -11.08 -26.40
N PRO A 45 -10.64 -9.85 -26.81
CA PRO A 45 -9.93 -9.63 -28.06
C PRO A 45 -8.67 -10.49 -28.12
N ALA A 46 -8.47 -11.27 -29.19
CA ALA A 46 -7.33 -12.17 -29.33
C ALA A 46 -5.98 -11.47 -29.14
N ARG A 47 -5.92 -10.17 -29.47
CA ARG A 47 -4.76 -9.31 -29.22
C ARG A 47 -5.19 -8.04 -28.49
N PRO A 48 -4.54 -7.70 -27.36
CA PRO A 48 -4.89 -6.50 -26.60
C PRO A 48 -4.34 -5.21 -27.22
N ASP A 49 -3.68 -5.28 -28.39
CA ASP A 49 -2.96 -4.15 -29.02
C ASP A 49 -3.89 -2.94 -29.30
N HIS A 50 -5.19 -3.19 -29.51
CA HIS A 50 -6.20 -2.15 -29.76
C HIS A 50 -7.12 -1.87 -28.56
N VAL A 51 -6.91 -2.55 -27.42
CA VAL A 51 -7.72 -2.34 -26.23
C VAL A 51 -7.40 -0.95 -25.64
N PRO A 52 -8.41 -0.16 -25.24
CA PRO A 52 -8.19 1.14 -24.61
C PRO A 52 -7.40 1.00 -23.31
N THR A 53 -6.53 1.98 -23.02
CA THR A 53 -5.64 1.95 -21.85
C THR A 53 -6.37 1.73 -20.53
N LEU A 54 -7.50 2.40 -20.30
CA LEU A 54 -8.30 2.21 -19.08
C LEU A 54 -8.86 0.78 -18.98
N THR A 55 -9.34 0.24 -20.10
CA THR A 55 -9.81 -1.15 -20.19
C THR A 55 -8.68 -2.14 -19.90
N CYS A 56 -7.46 -1.90 -20.41
CA CYS A 56 -6.30 -2.71 -20.06
C CYS A 56 -6.03 -2.71 -18.55
N ARG A 57 -6.08 -1.53 -17.89
CA ARG A 57 -5.88 -1.44 -16.43
C ARG A 57 -6.94 -2.23 -15.67
N ARG A 58 -8.22 -2.13 -16.07
CA ARG A 58 -9.33 -2.89 -15.46
C ARG A 58 -9.11 -4.39 -15.58
N LEU A 59 -8.75 -4.85 -16.78
CA LEU A 59 -8.41 -6.25 -17.02
C LEU A 59 -7.17 -6.70 -16.22
N LEU A 60 -6.14 -5.86 -16.08
CA LEU A 60 -4.96 -6.19 -15.26
C LEU A 60 -5.31 -6.43 -13.79
N VAL A 61 -6.32 -5.73 -13.25
CA VAL A 61 -6.84 -6.00 -11.91
C VAL A 61 -7.59 -7.32 -11.88
N ASP A 62 -8.63 -7.48 -12.71
CA ASP A 62 -9.48 -8.69 -12.65
C ASP A 62 -8.66 -9.96 -12.92
N LEU A 63 -7.85 -9.97 -13.98
CA LEU A 63 -6.93 -11.07 -14.28
C LEU A 63 -5.83 -11.19 -13.22
N GLY A 64 -5.46 -10.08 -12.59
CA GLY A 64 -4.62 -10.03 -11.38
C GLY A 64 -5.12 -10.99 -10.29
N PHE A 65 -6.42 -10.97 -10.02
CA PHE A 65 -7.03 -11.89 -9.04
C PHE A 65 -7.09 -13.33 -9.57
N TRP A 66 -7.34 -13.53 -10.86
CA TRP A 66 -7.50 -14.85 -11.48
C TRP A 66 -6.20 -15.65 -11.50
N GLY A 67 -5.11 -15.05 -11.97
CA GLY A 67 -3.81 -15.74 -12.02
C GLY A 67 -3.36 -16.22 -10.63
N SER A 68 -3.67 -15.42 -9.61
CA SER A 68 -3.29 -15.64 -8.22
C SER A 68 -4.07 -16.82 -7.65
N ALA A 69 -5.37 -16.85 -7.95
CA ALA A 69 -6.24 -17.96 -7.65
C ALA A 69 -5.79 -19.25 -8.35
N LEU A 70 -5.50 -19.21 -9.65
CA LEU A 70 -5.08 -20.37 -10.42
C LEU A 70 -3.79 -20.98 -9.89
N VAL A 71 -2.74 -20.18 -9.65
CA VAL A 71 -1.48 -20.68 -9.10
C VAL A 71 -1.65 -21.23 -7.70
N ARG A 72 -2.39 -20.52 -6.84
CA ARG A 72 -2.67 -21.00 -5.50
C ARG A 72 -3.40 -22.36 -5.52
N LEU A 73 -4.46 -22.47 -6.32
CA LEU A 73 -5.26 -23.70 -6.39
C LEU A 73 -4.48 -24.85 -7.04
N ALA A 74 -3.64 -24.57 -8.05
CA ALA A 74 -2.73 -25.55 -8.60
C ALA A 74 -1.82 -26.14 -7.51
N LEU A 75 -1.22 -25.28 -6.66
CA LEU A 75 -0.38 -25.73 -5.54
C LEU A 75 -1.16 -26.58 -4.52
N VAL A 76 -2.41 -26.21 -4.20
CA VAL A 76 -3.26 -27.03 -3.29
C VAL A 76 -3.46 -28.45 -3.83
N HIS A 77 -3.62 -28.57 -5.14
CA HIS A 77 -3.89 -29.84 -5.83
C HIS A 77 -2.63 -30.52 -6.37
N SER A 78 -1.45 -30.17 -5.89
CA SER A 78 -0.16 -30.74 -6.32
C SER A 78 0.05 -30.66 -7.85
N ARG A 79 -0.43 -29.56 -8.46
CA ARG A 79 -0.21 -29.21 -9.87
C ARG A 79 0.84 -28.09 -9.98
N THR A 80 1.41 -27.94 -11.17
CA THR A 80 2.36 -26.86 -11.46
C THR A 80 1.63 -25.58 -11.88
N ASP A 81 2.35 -24.46 -11.89
CA ASP A 81 1.87 -23.17 -12.39
C ASP A 81 1.70 -23.13 -13.92
N ALA A 82 1.98 -24.25 -14.62
CA ALA A 82 1.68 -24.45 -16.05
C ALA A 82 0.19 -24.34 -16.38
N VAL A 83 -0.69 -24.36 -15.37
CA VAL A 83 -2.12 -24.03 -15.55
C VAL A 83 -2.32 -22.65 -16.18
N LEU A 84 -1.43 -21.70 -15.92
CA LEU A 84 -1.47 -20.39 -16.57
C LEU A 84 -1.11 -20.47 -18.06
N ASP A 85 -0.29 -21.44 -18.45
CA ASP A 85 0.11 -21.62 -19.84
C ASP A 85 -0.95 -22.36 -20.66
N SER A 86 -1.70 -23.27 -20.03
CA SER A 86 -2.84 -23.96 -20.64
C SER A 86 -4.14 -23.15 -20.67
N THR A 87 -4.20 -22.07 -19.90
CA THR A 87 -5.33 -21.12 -19.89
C THR A 87 -5.09 -20.05 -20.96
N THR A 88 -5.91 -19.98 -22.01
CA THR A 88 -5.63 -19.13 -23.19
C THR A 88 -6.69 -18.07 -23.49
N ALA A 89 -6.24 -16.95 -24.06
CA ALA A 89 -7.05 -15.91 -24.70
C ALA A 89 -6.72 -15.90 -26.19
N GLY A 90 -7.51 -16.63 -26.99
CA GLY A 90 -7.16 -16.89 -28.40
C GLY A 90 -5.90 -17.75 -28.52
N ASP A 91 -4.89 -17.25 -29.23
CA ASP A 91 -3.59 -17.90 -29.43
C ASP A 91 -2.56 -17.60 -28.32
N LEU A 92 -2.89 -16.70 -27.39
CA LEU A 92 -2.00 -16.29 -26.30
C LEU A 92 -2.31 -17.06 -25.01
N SER A 93 -1.28 -17.55 -24.33
CA SER A 93 -1.44 -18.02 -22.95
C SER A 93 -1.76 -16.87 -22.01
N PHE A 94 -2.32 -17.17 -20.84
CA PHE A 94 -2.69 -16.19 -19.81
C PHE A 94 -1.54 -15.21 -19.52
N ARG A 95 -0.33 -15.74 -19.30
CA ARG A 95 0.86 -14.95 -19.01
C ARG A 95 1.20 -13.98 -20.15
N HIS A 96 1.18 -14.48 -21.39
CA HIS A 96 1.48 -13.65 -22.56
C HIS A 96 0.41 -12.58 -22.78
N TYR A 97 -0.86 -12.92 -22.58
CA TYR A 97 -1.96 -11.97 -22.69
C TYR A 97 -1.86 -10.88 -21.61
N TYR A 98 -1.62 -11.27 -20.35
CA TYR A 98 -1.41 -10.34 -19.24
C TYR A 98 -0.21 -9.42 -19.47
N ALA A 99 0.92 -9.95 -19.95
CA ALA A 99 2.10 -9.17 -20.26
C ALA A 99 1.83 -8.11 -21.37
N ARG A 100 1.07 -8.47 -22.40
CA ARG A 100 0.70 -7.50 -23.44
C ARG A 100 -0.28 -6.43 -22.92
N LEU A 101 -1.22 -6.79 -22.05
CA LEU A 101 -2.05 -5.80 -21.35
C LEU A 101 -1.21 -4.84 -20.51
N ALA A 102 -0.19 -5.36 -19.81
CA ALA A 102 0.71 -4.58 -18.97
C ALA A 102 1.47 -3.54 -19.81
N VAL A 103 1.99 -3.93 -20.97
CA VAL A 103 2.60 -3.00 -21.94
C VAL A 103 1.58 -1.96 -22.43
N ARG A 104 0.39 -2.39 -22.86
CA ARG A 104 -0.64 -1.52 -23.43
C ARG A 104 -1.27 -0.54 -22.42
N SER A 105 -1.23 -0.87 -21.13
CA SER A 105 -1.69 0.01 -20.06
C SER A 105 -0.92 1.35 -19.99
N ALA A 106 0.24 1.45 -20.66
CA ALA A 106 1.10 2.63 -20.74
C ALA A 106 1.52 3.19 -19.37
N THR A 107 1.50 2.35 -18.33
CA THR A 107 1.91 2.74 -16.97
C THR A 107 3.23 2.09 -16.54
N GLY A 108 3.80 1.25 -17.41
CA GLY A 108 4.93 0.36 -17.06
C GLY A 108 4.57 -0.59 -15.93
N HIS A 109 3.36 -1.13 -15.94
CA HIS A 109 2.94 -2.20 -15.02
C HIS A 109 3.80 -3.46 -15.29
N PRO A 110 4.22 -4.21 -14.25
CA PRO A 110 4.94 -5.46 -14.46
C PRO A 110 4.04 -6.52 -15.14
N PRO A 111 4.59 -7.55 -15.82
CA PRO A 111 3.79 -8.58 -16.48
C PRO A 111 3.21 -9.64 -15.52
N TRP A 112 2.98 -9.27 -14.26
CA TRP A 112 2.32 -10.04 -13.19
C TRP A 112 1.60 -9.06 -12.25
N GLN A 113 0.84 -9.56 -11.28
CA GLN A 113 0.09 -8.72 -10.36
C GLN A 113 1.01 -7.85 -9.48
N SER A 114 0.61 -6.62 -9.22
CA SER A 114 1.38 -5.64 -8.44
C SER A 114 0.56 -5.11 -7.27
N PHE A 115 1.22 -4.46 -6.31
CA PHE A 115 0.52 -3.74 -5.25
C PHE A 115 -0.49 -2.74 -5.84
N THR A 116 -0.13 -2.06 -6.93
CA THR A 116 -1.00 -1.08 -7.58
C THR A 116 -2.23 -1.72 -8.19
N SER A 117 -2.11 -2.82 -8.93
CA SER A 117 -3.30 -3.46 -9.50
C SER A 117 -4.19 -4.12 -8.43
N ILE A 118 -3.62 -4.77 -7.42
CA ILE A 118 -4.41 -5.45 -6.40
C ILE A 118 -5.05 -4.49 -5.40
N ILE A 119 -4.40 -3.35 -5.10
CA ILE A 119 -4.83 -2.42 -4.04
C ILE A 119 -5.27 -1.08 -4.62
N ILE A 120 -4.33 -0.33 -5.21
CA ILE A 120 -4.56 1.07 -5.58
C ILE A 120 -5.67 1.19 -6.62
N TRP A 121 -5.62 0.41 -7.69
CA TRP A 121 -6.61 0.44 -8.76
C TRP A 121 -7.92 -0.24 -8.38
N ASN A 122 -7.87 -1.29 -7.56
CA ASN A 122 -9.01 -2.10 -7.15
C ASN A 122 -9.95 -1.37 -6.18
N VAL A 123 -9.39 -0.75 -5.15
CA VAL A 123 -10.17 -0.05 -4.12
C VAL A 123 -10.69 1.28 -4.68
N PRO A 124 -11.89 1.73 -4.28
CA PRO A 124 -12.43 3.05 -4.62
C PRO A 124 -11.45 4.21 -4.42
N THR A 125 -11.72 5.34 -5.05
CA THR A 125 -10.85 6.52 -4.94
C THR A 125 -10.79 7.00 -3.50
N VAL A 126 -9.59 7.24 -2.97
CA VAL A 126 -9.41 7.81 -1.63
C VAL A 126 -8.99 9.26 -1.78
N GLU A 127 -9.72 10.17 -1.16
CA GLU A 127 -9.34 11.57 -0.99
C GLU A 127 -8.96 11.83 0.46
N VAL A 128 -7.83 12.52 0.66
CA VAL A 128 -7.36 12.99 1.96
C VAL A 128 -7.40 14.50 1.96
N ARG A 129 -8.13 15.06 2.92
CA ARG A 129 -8.27 16.50 3.11
C ARG A 129 -7.79 16.94 4.49
N LEU A 130 -7.25 18.14 4.57
CA LEU A 130 -6.89 18.85 5.80
C LEU A 130 -7.70 20.14 5.82
N ASP A 131 -8.51 20.34 6.85
CA ASP A 131 -9.34 21.56 7.01
C ASP A 131 -10.23 21.87 5.80
N GLY A 132 -10.62 20.81 5.08
CA GLY A 132 -11.42 20.90 3.87
C GLY A 132 -10.61 20.91 2.57
N ASP A 133 -9.31 21.20 2.58
CA ASP A 133 -8.48 21.28 1.38
C ASP A 133 -7.96 19.91 0.94
N LEU A 134 -7.91 19.65 -0.38
CA LEU A 134 -7.46 18.37 -0.93
C LEU A 134 -5.94 18.28 -1.01
N HIS A 135 -5.33 17.42 -0.21
CA HIS A 135 -3.86 17.21 -0.20
C HIS A 135 -3.42 15.99 -1.01
N SER A 136 -4.23 14.93 -1.01
CA SER A 136 -3.89 13.70 -1.72
C SER A 136 -5.13 13.02 -2.27
N ARG A 137 -4.98 12.41 -3.44
CA ARG A 137 -6.00 11.62 -4.12
C ARG A 137 -5.34 10.37 -4.70
N SER A 138 -5.81 9.20 -4.26
CA SER A 138 -5.39 7.90 -4.77
C SER A 138 -6.53 7.31 -5.59
N GLU A 139 -6.40 7.33 -6.91
CA GLU A 139 -7.49 6.97 -7.83
C GLU A 139 -7.72 5.46 -7.90
N GLY A 140 -8.99 5.06 -7.80
CA GLY A 140 -9.45 3.74 -8.23
C GLY A 140 -9.81 3.77 -9.72
N ILE A 141 -9.75 2.63 -10.41
CA ILE A 141 -10.04 2.56 -11.85
C ILE A 141 -11.44 2.04 -12.17
N PHE A 142 -12.19 1.61 -11.15
CA PHE A 142 -13.55 1.11 -11.26
C PHE A 142 -14.56 2.14 -10.74
N ASP A 143 -15.71 2.17 -11.40
CA ASP A 143 -16.76 3.16 -11.11
C ASP A 143 -17.66 2.74 -9.93
N GLY A 144 -17.69 1.45 -9.59
CA GLY A 144 -18.54 0.91 -8.52
C GLY A 144 -17.88 0.85 -7.14
N PRO A 145 -18.66 0.64 -6.07
CA PRO A 145 -18.16 0.53 -4.71
C PRO A 145 -17.53 -0.82 -4.39
N ARG A 146 -17.74 -1.82 -5.24
CA ARG A 146 -17.31 -3.20 -4.98
C ARG A 146 -15.82 -3.37 -5.24
N VAL A 147 -15.14 -3.94 -4.26
CA VAL A 147 -13.73 -4.30 -4.29
C VAL A 147 -13.60 -5.77 -4.71
N ARG A 148 -12.67 -6.08 -5.63
CA ARG A 148 -12.35 -7.47 -5.99
C ARG A 148 -11.64 -8.12 -4.83
N THR A 149 -12.03 -9.35 -4.54
CA THR A 149 -11.53 -10.15 -3.42
C THR A 149 -11.36 -11.60 -3.86
N TRP A 150 -10.46 -12.33 -3.22
CA TRP A 150 -10.37 -13.79 -3.39
C TRP A 150 -11.36 -14.53 -2.50
N THR A 151 -11.70 -13.97 -1.35
CA THR A 151 -12.46 -14.64 -0.31
C THR A 151 -13.92 -14.19 -0.23
N GLY A 152 -14.26 -13.02 -0.80
CA GLY A 152 -15.59 -12.42 -0.65
C GLY A 152 -15.88 -11.91 0.76
N THR A 153 -14.90 -11.93 1.66
CA THR A 153 -15.09 -11.55 3.06
C THR A 153 -14.94 -10.05 3.28
N ALA A 154 -15.66 -9.52 4.29
CA ALA A 154 -15.49 -8.14 4.72
C ALA A 154 -14.05 -7.86 5.22
N SER A 155 -13.42 -8.84 5.87
CA SER A 155 -12.03 -8.71 6.34
C SER A 155 -11.05 -8.41 5.21
N GLU A 156 -11.21 -9.04 4.04
CA GLU A 156 -10.36 -8.77 2.89
C GLU A 156 -10.55 -7.35 2.34
N VAL A 157 -11.80 -6.90 2.21
CA VAL A 157 -12.11 -5.53 1.80
C VAL A 157 -11.52 -4.50 2.77
N MET A 158 -11.68 -4.73 4.08
CA MET A 158 -11.10 -3.88 5.13
C MET A 158 -9.58 -3.77 5.01
N LEU A 159 -8.89 -4.86 4.69
CA LEU A 159 -7.43 -4.86 4.53
C LEU A 159 -7.00 -4.03 3.32
N TRP A 160 -7.66 -4.21 2.17
CA TRP A 160 -7.36 -3.44 0.95
C TRP A 160 -7.61 -1.95 1.15
N GLU A 161 -8.72 -1.59 1.78
CA GLU A 161 -9.03 -0.21 2.12
C GLU A 161 -8.00 0.38 3.08
N LEU A 162 -7.58 -0.36 4.12
CA LEU A 162 -6.54 0.09 5.04
C LEU A 162 -5.23 0.39 4.31
N PHE A 163 -4.81 -0.48 3.39
CA PHE A 163 -3.60 -0.28 2.59
C PHE A 163 -3.71 0.96 1.70
N LYS A 164 -4.81 1.12 0.96
CA LYS A 164 -4.98 2.27 0.07
C LYS A 164 -5.10 3.59 0.84
N VAL A 165 -5.85 3.59 1.94
CA VAL A 165 -5.97 4.76 2.83
C VAL A 165 -4.61 5.12 3.43
N GLY A 166 -3.84 4.12 3.85
CA GLY A 166 -2.47 4.32 4.33
C GLY A 166 -1.55 4.94 3.28
N ALA A 167 -1.59 4.43 2.05
CA ALA A 167 -0.84 4.99 0.93
C ALA A 167 -1.26 6.45 0.63
N ALA A 168 -2.56 6.76 0.66
CA ALA A 168 -3.08 8.11 0.39
C ALA A 168 -2.67 9.12 1.49
N LEU A 169 -2.78 8.74 2.77
CA LEU A 169 -2.31 9.55 3.91
C LEU A 169 -0.79 9.71 3.88
N GLY A 170 -0.07 8.64 3.55
CA GLY A 170 1.38 8.68 3.34
C GLY A 170 1.79 9.65 2.25
N SER A 171 1.08 9.65 1.10
CA SER A 171 1.31 10.60 0.02
C SER A 171 1.01 12.04 0.43
N ALA A 172 -0.04 12.29 1.23
CA ALA A 172 -0.35 13.62 1.76
C ALA A 172 0.77 14.16 2.68
N ALA A 173 1.30 13.28 3.55
CA ALA A 173 2.46 13.59 4.38
C ALA A 173 3.70 13.91 3.53
N ASN A 174 4.04 13.04 2.57
CA ASN A 174 5.18 13.24 1.67
C ASN A 174 5.07 14.57 0.91
N ARG A 175 3.92 14.86 0.28
CA ARG A 175 3.68 16.12 -0.44
C ARG A 175 3.83 17.38 0.42
N SER A 176 3.59 17.25 1.73
CA SER A 176 3.79 18.35 2.67
C SER A 176 5.28 18.58 2.94
N LEU A 177 6.07 17.50 3.06
CA LEU A 177 7.50 17.54 3.37
C LEU A 177 8.41 17.76 2.15
N ASP A 178 8.02 17.27 0.97
CA ASP A 178 8.82 17.31 -0.26
C ASP A 178 9.34 18.73 -0.60
N PRO A 179 8.55 19.82 -0.45
CA PRO A 179 9.05 21.17 -0.71
C PRO A 179 10.15 21.63 0.24
N ILE A 180 10.16 21.16 1.48
CA ILE A 180 11.23 21.43 2.45
C ILE A 180 12.49 20.68 2.01
N VAL A 181 12.34 19.38 1.74
CA VAL A 181 13.45 18.49 1.39
C VAL A 181 14.12 18.88 0.06
N SER A 182 13.33 19.25 -0.94
CA SER A 182 13.82 19.72 -2.24
C SER A 182 14.42 21.13 -2.22
N GLY A 183 14.24 21.87 -1.12
CA GLY A 183 14.69 23.26 -0.99
C GLY A 183 13.79 24.28 -1.69
N ALA A 184 12.61 23.87 -2.18
CA ALA A 184 11.60 24.79 -2.71
C ALA A 184 11.02 25.71 -1.61
N VAL A 185 11.05 25.27 -0.36
CA VAL A 185 10.69 26.04 0.84
C VAL A 185 11.90 26.10 1.77
N SER A 186 12.17 27.29 2.33
CA SER A 186 13.23 27.46 3.33
C SER A 186 12.93 26.62 4.57
N ALA A 187 13.91 25.82 5.01
CA ALA A 187 13.76 24.83 6.07
C ALA A 187 13.34 25.41 7.43
N LEU A 188 13.65 26.67 7.70
CA LEU A 188 13.39 27.38 8.96
C LEU A 188 12.46 28.58 8.72
N SER A 189 11.33 28.34 8.05
CA SER A 189 10.33 29.37 7.73
C SER A 189 8.95 29.00 8.30
N GLU A 190 8.06 29.97 8.34
CA GLU A 190 6.64 29.78 8.70
C GLU A 190 5.96 28.76 7.79
N GLU A 191 6.25 28.80 6.49
CA GLU A 191 5.74 27.81 5.53
C GLU A 191 6.24 26.39 5.85
N SER A 192 7.50 26.25 6.27
CA SER A 192 8.03 24.96 6.76
C SER A 192 7.31 24.49 8.02
N LEU A 193 7.03 25.39 8.96
CA LEU A 193 6.26 25.06 10.17
C LEU A 193 4.89 24.51 9.78
N SER A 194 4.13 25.24 8.97
CA SER A 194 2.80 24.83 8.49
C SER A 194 2.82 23.45 7.80
N ARG A 195 3.83 23.20 6.97
CA ARG A 195 4.03 21.91 6.27
C ARG A 195 4.38 20.76 7.21
N LEU A 196 5.23 21.00 8.20
CA LEU A 196 5.57 20.01 9.23
C LEU A 196 4.34 19.64 10.05
N LEU A 197 3.52 20.63 10.43
CA LEU A 197 2.27 20.43 11.16
C LEU A 197 1.24 19.64 10.34
N ALA A 198 1.05 19.99 9.06
CA ALA A 198 0.19 19.25 8.14
C ALA A 198 0.64 17.79 8.01
N SER A 199 1.93 17.55 7.78
CA SER A 199 2.47 16.19 7.71
C SER A 199 2.30 15.43 9.02
N HIS A 200 2.49 16.07 10.17
CA HIS A 200 2.26 15.47 11.48
C HIS A 200 0.78 15.07 11.66
N ALA A 201 -0.17 15.92 11.25
CA ALA A 201 -1.60 15.61 11.28
C ALA A 201 -1.95 14.38 10.41
N PHE A 202 -1.39 14.26 9.20
CA PHE A 202 -1.60 13.10 8.33
C PHE A 202 -1.03 11.81 8.94
N LEU A 203 0.19 11.83 9.47
CA LEU A 203 0.81 10.66 10.11
C LEU A 203 0.04 10.24 11.37
N ARG A 204 -0.43 11.20 12.17
CA ARG A 204 -1.29 10.95 13.33
C ARG A 204 -2.62 10.30 12.93
N SER A 205 -3.28 10.81 11.88
CA SER A 205 -4.52 10.24 11.35
C SER A 205 -4.28 8.81 10.84
N PHE A 206 -3.16 8.57 10.15
CA PHE A 206 -2.79 7.24 9.69
C PHE A 206 -2.57 6.28 10.86
N ARG A 207 -1.79 6.69 11.88
CA ARG A 207 -1.59 5.89 13.09
C ARG A 207 -2.91 5.57 13.77
N GLN A 208 -3.80 6.54 13.94
CA GLN A 208 -5.09 6.32 14.61
C GLN A 208 -5.92 5.27 13.88
N ARG A 209 -5.94 5.30 12.54
CA ARG A 209 -6.64 4.29 11.72
C ARG A 209 -6.03 2.89 11.88
N MET A 210 -4.71 2.79 11.92
CA MET A 210 -4.02 1.53 12.21
C MET A 210 -4.39 1.00 13.61
N VAL A 211 -4.40 1.86 14.63
CA VAL A 211 -4.80 1.48 15.99
C VAL A 211 -6.26 1.03 16.04
N ASN A 212 -7.18 1.76 15.38
CA ASN A 212 -8.60 1.41 15.34
C ASN A 212 -8.82 0.07 14.65
N PHE A 213 -8.14 -0.17 13.52
CA PHE A 213 -8.16 -1.46 12.83
C PHE A 213 -7.66 -2.60 13.73
N ALA A 214 -6.53 -2.41 14.42
CA ALA A 214 -5.98 -3.41 15.33
C ALA A 214 -6.90 -3.74 16.51
N ARG A 215 -7.76 -2.80 16.90
CA ARG A 215 -8.75 -2.92 17.99
C ARG A 215 -10.12 -3.40 17.52
N GLY A 216 -10.31 -3.68 16.22
CA GLY A 216 -11.59 -4.13 15.68
C GLY A 216 -12.69 -3.06 15.72
N GLN A 217 -12.33 -1.78 15.63
CA GLN A 217 -13.29 -0.66 15.72
C GLN A 217 -13.88 -0.26 14.35
N ASP A 218 -13.89 -1.17 13.37
CA ASP A 218 -14.55 -0.94 12.08
C ASP A 218 -16.06 -1.26 12.21
N PRO A 219 -16.96 -0.43 11.67
CA PRO A 219 -18.40 -0.68 11.72
C PRO A 219 -18.84 -2.02 11.10
N ARG A 220 -18.03 -2.60 10.21
CA ARG A 220 -18.29 -3.91 9.56
C ARG A 220 -17.91 -5.10 10.45
N GLY A 221 -17.37 -4.85 11.64
CA GLY A 221 -16.97 -5.88 12.61
C GLY A 221 -15.45 -6.02 12.77
N GLU A 222 -15.04 -7.02 13.55
CA GLU A 222 -13.62 -7.30 13.77
C GLU A 222 -12.97 -8.00 12.56
N PHE A 223 -11.74 -7.59 12.23
CA PHE A 223 -10.93 -8.26 11.24
C PHE A 223 -10.56 -9.69 11.69
N SER A 224 -10.91 -10.70 10.90
CA SER A 224 -10.60 -12.09 11.22
C SER A 224 -9.16 -12.46 10.90
N ILE A 225 -8.38 -12.74 11.95
CA ILE A 225 -7.01 -13.26 11.85
C ILE A 225 -6.99 -14.61 11.11
N ASP A 226 -7.98 -15.46 11.33
CA ASP A 226 -8.06 -16.77 10.67
C ASP A 226 -8.30 -16.63 9.17
N VAL A 227 -9.19 -15.71 8.76
CA VAL A 227 -9.42 -15.40 7.34
C VAL A 227 -8.14 -14.85 6.70
N PHE A 228 -7.43 -13.97 7.40
CA PHE A 228 -6.15 -13.44 6.91
C PHE A 228 -5.09 -14.53 6.72
N MET A 229 -4.84 -15.32 7.75
CA MET A 229 -3.77 -16.33 7.75
C MET A 229 -4.05 -17.47 6.78
N ASN A 230 -5.30 -17.97 6.76
CA ASN A 230 -5.64 -19.19 6.06
C ASN A 230 -6.27 -18.97 4.68
N GLN A 231 -6.75 -17.76 4.39
CA GLN A 231 -7.40 -17.44 3.12
C GLN A 231 -6.67 -16.32 2.38
N ILE A 232 -6.77 -15.07 2.84
CA ILE A 232 -6.30 -13.88 2.08
C ILE A 232 -4.82 -14.00 1.73
N ARG A 233 -3.97 -14.28 2.73
CA ARG A 233 -2.52 -14.34 2.55
C ARG A 233 -2.08 -15.40 1.53
N GLN A 234 -2.87 -16.46 1.39
CA GLN A 234 -2.56 -17.61 0.55
C GLN A 234 -2.70 -17.30 -0.95
N PHE A 235 -3.44 -16.25 -1.32
CA PHE A 235 -3.72 -15.95 -2.72
C PHE A 235 -2.82 -14.88 -3.34
N GLY A 236 -2.12 -14.07 -2.55
CA GLY A 236 -1.12 -13.16 -3.11
C GLY A 236 0.25 -13.81 -3.34
N VAL A 237 0.25 -14.93 -4.06
CA VAL A 237 1.45 -15.65 -4.49
C VAL A 237 1.99 -15.07 -5.79
N PRO A 238 3.30 -14.81 -5.92
CA PRO A 238 3.87 -14.46 -7.21
C PRO A 238 3.71 -15.66 -8.15
N TRP A 239 3.22 -15.41 -9.38
CA TRP A 239 3.14 -16.48 -10.36
C TRP A 239 4.30 -16.47 -11.36
N GLN A 240 5.13 -15.42 -11.41
CA GLN A 240 6.29 -15.35 -12.29
C GLN A 240 7.58 -15.59 -11.50
N SER A 241 8.55 -16.28 -12.11
CA SER A 241 9.89 -16.43 -11.53
C SER A 241 10.48 -15.06 -11.21
N LYS A 242 10.97 -14.88 -9.98
CA LYS A 242 11.54 -13.64 -9.41
C LYS A 242 10.54 -12.48 -9.20
N ALA A 243 9.25 -12.69 -9.42
CA ALA A 243 8.24 -11.73 -8.97
C ALA A 243 8.13 -11.79 -7.44
N GLU A 244 7.90 -10.63 -6.83
CA GLU A 244 7.52 -10.58 -5.43
C GLU A 244 5.99 -10.50 -5.30
N ALA A 245 5.47 -10.99 -4.18
CA ALA A 245 4.06 -10.87 -3.86
C ALA A 245 3.60 -9.39 -3.82
N PRO A 246 2.38 -9.08 -4.32
CA PRO A 246 1.81 -7.74 -4.23
C PRO A 246 1.54 -7.42 -2.76
N SER A 247 2.42 -6.63 -2.16
CA SER A 247 2.52 -6.50 -0.70
C SER A 247 2.85 -5.08 -0.29
N GLY A 248 2.51 -4.71 0.95
CA GLY A 248 2.78 -3.38 1.52
C GLY A 248 4.21 -2.84 1.35
N PRO A 249 5.28 -3.66 1.35
CA PRO A 249 6.64 -3.23 1.00
C PRO A 249 6.81 -2.60 -0.38
N HIS A 250 5.87 -2.81 -1.31
CA HIS A 250 5.87 -2.22 -2.64
C HIS A 250 5.06 -0.92 -2.73
N ASP A 251 4.54 -0.40 -1.61
CA ASP A 251 3.95 0.93 -1.57
C ASP A 251 5.04 2.01 -1.73
N VAL A 252 5.08 2.63 -2.91
CA VAL A 252 6.04 3.70 -3.23
C VAL A 252 5.95 4.88 -2.26
N GLU A 253 4.78 5.17 -1.71
CA GLU A 253 4.61 6.29 -0.79
C GLU A 253 5.20 5.98 0.59
N SER A 254 5.16 4.72 1.01
CA SER A 254 5.92 4.29 2.19
C SER A 254 7.43 4.37 1.97
N LEU A 255 7.92 3.99 0.79
CA LEU A 255 9.35 4.02 0.49
C LEU A 255 9.89 5.45 0.32
N ALA A 256 9.14 6.32 -0.36
CA ALA A 256 9.47 7.74 -0.48
C ALA A 256 9.51 8.42 0.90
N ARG A 257 8.56 8.10 1.78
CA ARG A 257 8.56 8.58 3.16
C ARG A 257 9.80 8.12 3.92
N ASP A 258 10.15 6.85 3.80
CA ASP A 258 11.37 6.31 4.39
C ASP A 258 12.63 7.01 3.86
N ALA A 259 12.64 7.45 2.60
CA ALA A 259 13.71 8.28 2.03
C ALA A 259 13.79 9.66 2.69
N ILE A 260 12.65 10.37 2.80
CA ILE A 260 12.54 11.68 3.47
C ILE A 260 13.10 11.61 4.90
N PHE A 261 12.78 10.55 5.63
CA PHE A 261 13.25 10.35 7.01
C PHE A 261 14.62 9.66 7.11
N GLY A 262 15.31 9.41 6.01
CA GLY A 262 16.70 8.94 5.99
C GLY A 262 16.91 7.47 6.34
N MET A 263 16.02 6.58 5.91
CA MET A 263 16.22 5.15 6.09
C MET A 263 17.41 4.63 5.27
N PRO A 264 18.41 3.97 5.90
CA PRO A 264 19.65 3.59 5.23
C PRO A 264 19.45 2.70 3.99
N GLN A 265 18.50 1.75 4.06
CA GLN A 265 18.28 0.81 2.97
C GLN A 265 17.84 1.47 1.67
N ILE A 266 17.17 2.62 1.75
CA ILE A 266 16.70 3.35 0.57
C ILE A 266 17.90 3.85 -0.24
N ARG A 267 19.04 4.14 0.39
CA ARG A 267 20.27 4.58 -0.31
C ARG A 267 21.02 3.43 -0.99
N HIS A 268 20.70 2.16 -0.68
CA HIS A 268 21.34 1.01 -1.34
C HIS A 268 20.73 0.74 -2.72
N GLU A 269 21.51 0.98 -3.77
CA GLU A 269 21.06 0.85 -5.17
C GLU A 269 20.55 -0.57 -5.51
N GLN A 270 21.28 -1.61 -5.10
CA GLN A 270 20.85 -2.99 -5.35
C GLN A 270 19.49 -3.29 -4.70
N TRP A 271 19.27 -2.80 -3.48
CA TRP A 271 18.00 -2.97 -2.77
C TRP A 271 16.85 -2.30 -3.52
N ARG A 272 17.06 -1.07 -4.03
CA ARG A 272 16.05 -0.37 -4.85
C ARG A 272 15.79 -1.06 -6.18
N ARG A 273 16.84 -1.55 -6.85
CA ARG A 273 16.72 -2.28 -8.12
C ARG A 273 15.91 -3.56 -7.96
N ASP A 274 16.15 -4.33 -6.90
CA ASP A 274 15.40 -5.56 -6.64
C ASP A 274 13.93 -5.25 -6.34
N ARG A 275 13.66 -4.24 -5.49
CA ARG A 275 12.30 -3.82 -5.13
C ARG A 275 11.50 -3.30 -6.33
N SER A 276 12.12 -2.47 -7.17
CA SER A 276 11.44 -1.77 -8.27
C SER A 276 10.93 -2.70 -9.38
N ARG A 277 11.46 -3.95 -9.47
CA ARG A 277 11.01 -4.93 -10.48
C ARG A 277 9.55 -5.32 -10.33
N SER A 278 9.01 -5.31 -9.10
CA SER A 278 7.62 -5.66 -8.81
C SER A 278 6.71 -4.44 -8.71
N MET A 279 7.25 -3.24 -8.96
CA MET A 279 6.54 -1.96 -8.94
C MET A 279 6.27 -1.49 -10.38
N MET A 280 5.42 -0.49 -10.53
CA MET A 280 5.27 0.18 -11.81
C MET A 280 6.52 0.99 -12.15
N SER A 281 6.84 1.17 -13.44
CA SER A 281 8.00 1.95 -13.86
C SER A 281 8.01 3.38 -13.31
N VAL A 282 6.84 4.00 -13.20
CA VAL A 282 6.66 5.36 -12.62
C VAL A 282 6.97 5.38 -11.12
N GLU A 283 6.62 4.31 -10.41
CA GLU A 283 6.87 4.16 -8.98
C GLU A 283 8.36 3.90 -8.71
N GLY A 284 9.00 3.04 -9.53
CA GLY A 284 10.45 2.84 -9.49
C GLY A 284 11.22 4.14 -9.72
N ARG A 285 10.83 4.96 -10.70
CA ARG A 285 11.45 6.28 -10.92
C ARG A 285 11.26 7.23 -9.73
N ARG A 286 10.07 7.24 -9.12
CA ARG A 286 9.80 8.04 -7.91
C ARG A 286 10.69 7.58 -6.74
N LEU A 287 10.91 6.27 -6.59
CA LEU A 287 11.80 5.73 -5.56
C LEU A 287 13.26 6.15 -5.78
N GLU A 288 13.76 6.09 -7.01
CA GLU A 288 15.12 6.57 -7.33
C GLU A 288 15.26 8.07 -7.02
N GLN A 289 14.31 8.90 -7.46
CA GLN A 289 14.30 10.34 -7.17
C GLN A 289 14.30 10.63 -5.66
N ALA A 290 13.48 9.92 -4.89
CA ALA A 290 13.42 10.07 -3.45
C ALA A 290 14.73 9.65 -2.76
N ALA A 291 15.43 8.64 -3.30
CA ALA A 291 16.70 8.15 -2.74
C ALA A 291 17.88 9.10 -2.99
N GLU A 292 17.83 9.90 -4.06
CA GLU A 292 18.83 10.92 -4.40
C GLU A 292 18.62 12.24 -3.65
N ALA A 293 17.40 12.50 -3.17
CA ALA A 293 17.08 13.69 -2.39
C ALA A 293 17.81 13.69 -1.02
N PRO A 294 18.12 14.88 -0.47
CA PRO A 294 18.57 14.96 0.92
C PRO A 294 17.46 14.49 1.87
N THR A 295 17.81 14.18 3.11
CA THR A 295 16.81 13.86 4.15
C THR A 295 16.30 15.13 4.81
N LEU A 296 15.12 15.06 5.43
CA LEU A 296 14.58 16.17 6.24
C LEU A 296 15.58 16.60 7.32
N ALA A 297 16.18 15.64 8.03
CA ALA A 297 17.19 15.93 9.05
C ALA A 297 18.42 16.64 8.48
N GLU A 298 18.96 16.18 7.35
CA GLU A 298 20.11 16.82 6.69
C GLU A 298 19.81 18.28 6.34
N VAL A 299 18.61 18.57 5.82
CA VAL A 299 18.19 19.93 5.45
C VAL A 299 18.01 20.82 6.69
N ILE A 300 17.34 20.32 7.73
CA ILE A 300 17.11 21.05 8.98
C ILE A 300 18.43 21.34 9.69
N GLN A 301 19.30 20.34 9.85
CA GLN A 301 20.60 20.49 10.52
C GLN A 301 21.51 21.50 9.80
N ARG A 302 21.59 21.45 8.46
CA ARG A 302 22.38 22.41 7.67
C ARG A 302 21.86 23.84 7.83
N SER A 303 20.56 24.02 7.97
CA SER A 303 19.94 25.34 8.13
C SER A 303 20.14 25.86 9.55
N ALA A 304 19.91 25.02 10.56
CA ALA A 304 20.11 25.36 11.97
C ALA A 304 21.57 25.69 12.32
N ALA A 305 22.54 25.11 11.60
CA ALA A 305 23.95 25.44 11.77
C ALA A 305 24.31 26.86 11.28
N LYS A 306 23.54 27.41 10.32
CA LYS A 306 23.77 28.74 9.72
C LYS A 306 23.01 29.86 10.41
N THR A 307 21.91 29.52 11.07
CA THR A 307 21.03 30.49 11.72
C THR A 307 21.28 30.48 13.22
N ARG A 308 22.03 31.45 13.76
CA ARG A 308 22.15 31.68 15.21
C ARG A 308 22.27 33.18 15.50
N PRO A 309 21.66 33.71 16.58
CA PRO A 309 20.78 33.03 17.55
C PRO A 309 19.44 32.57 16.92
N PHE A 310 18.72 31.68 17.60
CA PHE A 310 17.40 31.22 17.14
C PHE A 310 16.31 32.15 17.65
N ASP A 311 15.35 32.47 16.80
CA ASP A 311 14.10 33.13 17.18
C ASP A 311 12.99 32.11 17.49
N ASP A 312 11.85 32.58 18.02
CA ASP A 312 10.72 31.72 18.43
C ASP A 312 10.18 30.87 17.26
N LEU A 313 10.18 31.43 16.04
CA LEU A 313 9.78 30.72 14.84
C LEU A 313 10.73 29.57 14.54
N THR A 314 12.03 29.82 14.58
CA THR A 314 13.06 28.80 14.34
C THR A 314 12.96 27.70 15.38
N VAL A 315 12.81 28.05 16.67
CA VAL A 315 12.57 27.07 17.74
C VAL A 315 11.34 26.21 17.43
N SER A 316 10.22 26.83 17.06
CA SER A 316 8.98 26.13 16.71
C SER A 316 9.15 25.16 15.53
N VAL A 317 9.88 25.56 14.49
CA VAL A 317 10.20 24.69 13.36
C VAL A 317 11.06 23.50 13.80
N LEU A 318 12.08 23.73 14.61
CA LEU A 318 12.97 22.66 15.09
C LEU A 318 12.22 21.65 15.98
N VAL A 319 11.33 22.14 16.83
CA VAL A 319 10.44 21.30 17.66
C VAL A 319 9.46 20.51 16.77
N ALA A 320 8.80 21.14 15.80
CA ALA A 320 7.88 20.46 14.88
C ALA A 320 8.61 19.39 14.03
N ALA A 321 9.82 19.72 13.55
CA ALA A 321 10.67 18.79 12.81
C ALA A 321 11.12 17.62 13.69
N HIS A 322 11.39 17.84 14.98
CA HIS A 322 11.67 16.75 15.90
C HIS A 322 10.42 15.87 16.13
N ASP A 323 9.27 16.48 16.41
CA ASP A 323 8.06 15.76 16.83
C ASP A 323 7.44 14.95 15.68
N ILE A 324 7.69 15.29 14.41
CA ILE A 324 7.30 14.43 13.28
C ILE A 324 8.09 13.10 13.23
N TYR A 325 9.37 13.08 13.64
CA TYR A 325 10.11 11.81 13.78
C TYR A 325 9.51 10.95 14.91
N GLU A 326 9.04 11.58 15.98
CA GLU A 326 8.34 10.89 17.07
C GLU A 326 6.98 10.32 16.61
N GLU A 327 6.21 11.06 15.81
CA GLU A 327 4.96 10.54 15.26
C GLU A 327 5.19 9.42 14.24
N ARG A 328 6.24 9.51 13.41
CA ARG A 328 6.70 8.42 12.55
C ARG A 328 7.03 7.16 13.38
N ARG A 329 7.75 7.32 14.50
CA ARG A 329 8.07 6.21 15.41
C ARG A 329 6.79 5.54 15.94
N LYS A 330 5.82 6.33 16.40
CA LYS A 330 4.52 5.82 16.88
C LYS A 330 3.74 5.10 15.78
N LEU A 331 3.74 5.64 14.56
CA LEU A 331 3.11 5.01 13.39
C LEU A 331 3.78 3.66 13.06
N SER A 332 5.11 3.61 13.06
CA SER A 332 5.87 2.37 12.85
C SER A 332 5.51 1.32 13.90
N ALA A 333 5.47 1.71 15.18
CA ALA A 333 5.10 0.81 16.26
C ALA A 333 3.66 0.28 16.13
N ALA A 334 2.71 1.10 15.67
CA ALA A 334 1.34 0.66 15.39
C ALA A 334 1.29 -0.36 14.24
N HIS A 335 2.03 -0.12 13.15
CA HIS A 335 2.15 -1.08 12.04
C HIS A 335 2.81 -2.38 12.49
N TYR A 336 3.92 -2.33 13.24
CA TYR A 336 4.56 -3.52 13.79
C TYR A 336 3.64 -4.28 14.75
N GLY A 337 2.86 -3.56 15.57
CA GLY A 337 1.84 -4.13 16.44
C GLY A 337 0.78 -4.94 15.68
N ILE A 338 0.28 -4.41 14.56
CA ILE A 338 -0.63 -5.14 13.65
C ILE A 338 0.05 -6.38 13.09
N ALA A 339 1.24 -6.24 12.48
CA ALA A 339 1.96 -7.35 11.88
C ALA A 339 2.23 -8.47 12.92
N ARG A 340 2.65 -8.09 14.13
CA ARG A 340 2.88 -9.05 15.21
C ARG A 340 1.59 -9.73 15.68
N LYS A 341 0.47 -8.99 15.83
CA LYS A 341 -0.83 -9.53 16.27
C LYS A 341 -1.43 -10.47 15.21
N MET A 342 -1.43 -10.05 13.95
CA MET A 342 -2.20 -10.68 12.89
C MET A 342 -1.41 -11.68 12.04
N LEU A 343 -0.08 -11.57 12.00
CA LEU A 343 0.78 -12.44 11.19
C LEU A 343 1.72 -13.29 12.06
N TYR A 344 2.65 -12.65 12.78
CA TYR A 344 3.79 -13.38 13.37
C TYR A 344 3.46 -14.17 14.64
N ARG A 345 2.53 -13.71 15.48
CA ARG A 345 2.07 -14.52 16.64
C ARG A 345 1.25 -15.73 16.21
N PRO A 346 0.21 -15.60 15.37
CA PRO A 346 -0.55 -16.75 14.87
C PRO A 346 0.33 -17.78 14.16
N GLN A 347 1.30 -17.30 13.37
CA GLN A 347 2.24 -18.20 12.70
C GLN A 347 3.06 -19.04 13.68
N ARG A 348 3.63 -18.42 14.73
CA ARG A 348 4.41 -19.15 15.73
C ARG A 348 3.59 -20.26 16.39
N ALA A 349 2.33 -19.97 16.72
CA ALA A 349 1.39 -20.96 17.26
C ALA A 349 1.09 -22.08 16.25
N GLN A 350 0.83 -21.75 14.98
CA GLN A 350 0.60 -22.77 13.95
C GLN A 350 1.84 -23.65 13.70
N SER A 351 3.06 -23.08 13.80
CA SER A 351 4.30 -23.84 13.64
C SER A 351 4.60 -24.79 14.80
N SER A 352 4.22 -24.43 16.03
CA SER A 352 4.35 -25.34 17.18
C SER A 352 3.33 -26.47 17.13
N ASP A 353 2.11 -26.18 16.66
CA ASP A 353 1.00 -27.14 16.69
C ASP A 353 0.98 -28.11 15.50
N ARG A 354 1.69 -27.80 14.39
CA ARG A 354 1.70 -28.58 13.15
C ARG A 354 3.02 -29.30 12.85
N ALA A 355 3.88 -29.53 13.85
CA ALA A 355 5.10 -30.32 13.67
C ALA A 355 4.76 -31.71 13.09
N GLY A 356 5.06 -31.91 11.79
CA GLY A 356 4.83 -33.18 11.08
C GLY A 356 3.63 -33.25 10.11
N MET A 357 2.81 -32.20 9.98
CA MET A 357 1.67 -32.18 9.03
C MET A 357 2.03 -31.42 7.74
N PRO A 358 1.68 -31.92 6.52
CA PRO A 358 1.88 -31.20 5.27
C PRO A 358 1.16 -29.85 5.33
N THR A 359 1.92 -28.77 5.26
CA THR A 359 1.37 -27.43 5.31
C THR A 359 0.93 -27.04 3.91
N PHE A 360 -0.38 -27.02 3.65
CA PHE A 360 -0.95 -26.42 2.43
C PHE A 360 -0.82 -24.89 2.41
N ALA A 361 -0.08 -24.29 3.34
CA ALA A 361 0.07 -22.85 3.50
C ALA A 361 1.35 -22.35 2.79
N VAL A 362 1.21 -21.27 2.02
CA VAL A 362 2.27 -20.57 1.31
C VAL A 362 3.28 -19.99 2.32
N ASP A 363 4.56 -20.19 2.08
CA ASP A 363 5.66 -19.62 2.88
C ASP A 363 5.55 -18.09 2.98
N ASN A 364 5.97 -17.53 4.10
CA ASN A 364 6.03 -16.10 4.41
C ASN A 364 6.74 -15.26 3.36
N SER A 365 7.81 -15.81 2.77
CA SER A 365 8.56 -15.16 1.70
C SER A 365 7.77 -15.01 0.39
N GLN A 366 6.66 -15.74 0.24
CA GLN A 366 5.91 -15.87 -1.02
C GLN A 366 4.47 -15.30 -0.97
N GLY A 367 3.97 -14.83 0.18
CA GLY A 367 2.62 -14.25 0.31
C GLY A 367 2.60 -12.72 0.40
N ILE A 368 1.41 -12.10 0.46
CA ILE A 368 1.19 -10.61 0.51
C ILE A 368 1.91 -9.86 1.64
N THR A 369 2.63 -10.56 2.51
CA THR A 369 3.33 -10.00 3.66
C THR A 369 4.84 -9.89 3.46
N GLY A 370 5.43 -10.60 2.49
CA GLY A 370 6.78 -10.44 1.90
C GLY A 370 8.01 -10.25 2.80
N MET A 371 7.87 -10.16 4.13
CA MET A 371 8.91 -9.80 5.08
C MET A 371 8.85 -10.70 6.32
N SER A 372 10.03 -11.08 6.81
CA SER A 372 10.18 -11.82 8.08
C SER A 372 9.87 -10.95 9.31
N ASP A 373 9.54 -11.55 10.46
CA ASP A 373 9.37 -10.81 11.75
C ASP A 373 10.63 -9.99 12.05
N HIS A 374 11.80 -10.58 11.82
CA HIS A 374 13.10 -9.91 11.99
C HIS A 374 13.26 -8.69 11.07
N ASP A 375 12.88 -8.77 9.80
CA ASP A 375 12.95 -7.63 8.89
C ASP A 375 12.03 -6.48 9.31
N VAL A 376 10.79 -6.80 9.68
CA VAL A 376 9.84 -5.77 10.13
C VAL A 376 10.28 -5.15 11.46
N GLN A 377 10.81 -5.96 12.38
CA GLN A 377 11.38 -5.48 13.63
C GLN A 377 12.61 -4.59 13.39
N ARG A 378 13.50 -4.97 12.46
CA ARG A 378 14.66 -4.16 12.07
C ARG A 378 14.23 -2.81 11.50
N PHE A 379 13.24 -2.80 10.61
CA PHE A 379 12.69 -1.54 10.09
C PHE A 379 12.04 -0.71 11.20
N ASP A 380 11.28 -1.32 12.11
CA ASP A 380 10.70 -0.61 13.25
C ASP A 380 11.77 0.02 14.13
N HIS A 381 12.85 -0.71 14.41
CA HIS A 381 13.96 -0.21 15.21
C HIS A 381 14.66 0.97 14.52
N ALA A 382 14.97 0.86 13.23
CA ALA A 382 15.58 1.94 12.47
C ALA A 382 14.69 3.20 12.39
N ARG A 383 13.36 3.05 12.39
CA ARG A 383 12.40 4.17 12.42
C ARG A 383 12.27 4.83 13.80
N ARG A 384 12.86 4.28 14.86
CA ARG A 384 12.89 4.90 16.21
C ARG A 384 13.97 5.95 16.38
N VAL A 385 14.97 5.95 15.50
CA VAL A 385 16.06 6.94 15.56
C VAL A 385 15.53 8.31 15.16
N ASN A 386 15.76 9.31 15.99
CA ASN A 386 15.49 10.71 15.68
C ASN A 386 16.82 11.47 15.50
N PRO A 387 17.25 11.73 14.25
CA PRO A 387 18.51 12.43 13.98
C PRO A 387 18.55 13.89 14.48
N LEU A 388 17.40 14.45 14.88
CA LEU A 388 17.28 15.83 15.36
C LEU A 388 17.36 15.96 16.88
N GLU A 389 17.57 14.88 17.63
CA GLU A 389 17.72 14.91 19.10
C GLU A 389 18.77 15.91 19.57
N ASN A 390 19.97 15.90 18.94
CA ASN A 390 21.05 16.82 19.31
C ASN A 390 20.73 18.29 19.00
N VAL A 391 19.91 18.54 17.97
CA VAL A 391 19.49 19.89 17.60
C VAL A 391 18.52 20.42 18.65
N LEU A 392 17.56 19.59 19.07
CA LEU A 392 16.60 19.95 20.11
C LEU A 392 17.27 20.10 21.48
N ALA A 393 18.22 19.22 21.83
CA ALA A 393 18.93 19.26 23.10
C ALA A 393 19.81 20.52 23.30
N ALA A 394 20.11 21.25 22.23
CA ALA A 394 20.85 22.51 22.28
C ALA A 394 19.97 23.73 22.60
N LEU A 395 18.64 23.56 22.67
CA LEU A 395 17.69 24.64 22.98
C LEU A 395 17.32 24.68 24.47
N PRO A 396 17.02 25.85 25.05
CA PRO A 396 16.46 25.97 26.40
C PRO A 396 15.15 25.18 26.58
N SER A 397 14.98 24.55 27.75
CA SER A 397 13.85 23.64 28.00
C SER A 397 12.49 24.35 28.07
N ASP A 398 12.48 25.60 28.51
CA ASP A 398 11.32 26.49 28.55
C ASP A 398 10.87 26.88 27.14
N GLU A 399 11.80 27.24 26.25
CA GLU A 399 11.51 27.53 24.85
C GLU A 399 10.91 26.31 24.13
N ILE A 400 11.49 25.12 24.34
CA ILE A 400 10.95 23.85 23.81
C ILE A 400 9.52 23.62 24.31
N SER A 401 9.29 23.82 25.61
CA SER A 401 7.98 23.58 26.23
C SER A 401 6.93 24.55 25.71
N HIS A 402 7.30 25.82 25.54
CA HIS A 402 6.44 26.84 24.97
C HIS A 402 6.06 26.51 23.51
N ALA A 403 7.06 26.24 22.66
CA ALA A 403 6.84 25.86 21.27
C ALA A 403 5.97 24.61 21.12
N ARG A 404 6.20 23.57 21.96
CA ARG A 404 5.33 22.38 21.98
C ARG A 404 3.89 22.68 22.34
N SER A 405 3.67 23.61 23.28
CA SER A 405 2.31 24.04 23.64
C SER A 405 1.59 24.66 22.44
N LEU A 406 2.25 25.57 21.72
CA LEU A 406 1.70 26.22 20.53
C LEU A 406 1.43 25.21 19.40
N ILE A 407 2.37 24.29 19.17
CA ILE A 407 2.22 23.21 18.18
C ILE A 407 1.02 22.33 18.53
N GLN A 408 0.87 21.95 19.80
CA GLN A 408 -0.23 21.10 20.24
C GLN A 408 -1.59 21.81 20.10
N GLU A 409 -1.65 23.11 20.37
CA GLU A 409 -2.83 23.94 20.13
C GLU A 409 -3.18 23.97 18.63
N SER A 410 -2.21 24.27 17.77
CA SER A 410 -2.40 24.25 16.31
C SER A 410 -2.84 22.88 15.78
N LEU A 411 -2.25 21.79 16.27
CA LEU A 411 -2.64 20.43 15.86
C LEU A 411 -4.03 20.04 16.36
N SER A 412 -4.56 20.71 17.39
CA SER A 412 -5.91 20.45 17.90
C SER A 412 -7.00 21.08 17.03
N THR A 413 -6.66 22.09 16.22
CA THR A 413 -7.60 22.73 15.30
C THR A 413 -7.64 22.04 13.93
N HIS A 414 -6.56 21.39 13.52
CA HIS A 414 -6.49 20.65 12.26
C HIS A 414 -7.45 19.44 12.23
N SER A 415 -8.24 19.36 11.17
CA SER A 415 -9.18 18.27 10.90
C SER A 415 -8.76 17.50 9.64
N VAL A 416 -8.27 16.27 9.82
CA VAL A 416 -7.97 15.35 8.71
C VAL A 416 -9.20 14.52 8.40
N SER A 417 -9.76 14.69 7.21
CA SER A 417 -10.82 13.82 6.69
C SER A 417 -10.30 12.90 5.58
N VAL A 418 -10.83 11.67 5.55
CA VAL A 418 -10.52 10.68 4.51
C VAL A 418 -11.83 10.14 3.99
N THR A 419 -12.03 10.25 2.68
CA THR A 419 -13.27 9.84 2.02
C THR A 419 -12.97 8.80 0.95
N LEU A 420 -13.72 7.70 0.96
CA LEU A 420 -13.79 6.74 -0.14
C LEU A 420 -14.87 7.22 -1.11
N ARG A 421 -14.49 7.60 -2.33
CA ARG A 421 -15.38 8.03 -3.40
C ARG A 421 -15.59 6.93 -4.43
N HIS A 422 -16.85 6.82 -4.86
CA HIS A 422 -17.26 6.01 -5.99
C HIS A 422 -17.61 6.95 -7.14
N PRO A 423 -17.04 6.77 -8.34
CA PRO A 423 -17.48 7.53 -9.52
C PRO A 423 -18.99 7.34 -9.73
N GLY A 424 -19.76 8.43 -9.62
CA GLY A 424 -21.23 8.43 -9.76
C GLY A 424 -22.01 8.88 -8.54
N THR A 425 -21.40 8.94 -7.35
CA THR A 425 -21.98 9.70 -6.22
C THR A 425 -21.62 11.17 -6.39
N ALA A 426 -22.36 11.87 -7.25
CA ALA A 426 -22.40 13.33 -7.17
C ALA A 426 -22.89 13.68 -5.76
N THR A 427 -22.09 14.42 -5.01
CA THR A 427 -22.58 15.24 -3.91
C THR A 427 -23.69 16.13 -4.47
N SER A 428 -24.95 15.78 -4.23
CA SER A 428 -26.06 16.74 -4.31
C SER A 428 -25.88 17.70 -3.13
N CYS A 429 -24.94 18.63 -3.25
CA CYS A 429 -24.94 19.86 -2.50
C CYS A 429 -25.25 20.98 -3.50
N ALA A 430 -26.52 21.05 -3.89
CA ALA A 430 -27.16 22.25 -4.37
C ALA A 430 -28.67 22.10 -4.11
N GLN A 431 -29.26 23.20 -3.59
CA GLN A 431 -30.65 23.42 -3.15
C GLN A 431 -30.87 23.08 -1.67
N ALA A 432 -31.12 24.03 -0.76
CA ALA A 432 -31.58 25.43 -0.88
C ALA A 432 -30.86 26.35 0.13
#